data_AF-D4YRN8-F1
#
_entry.id   AF-D4YRN8-F1
#
_cell.length_a   1.000
_cell.length_b   1.000
_cell.length_c   1.000
_cell.angle_alpha   90.00
_cell.angle_beta   90.00
_cell.angle_gamma   90.00
#
_symmetry.space_group_name_H-M   'P 1'
#
loop_
_entity.id
_entity.type
_entity.pdbx_description
1 polymer ?
#
loop_
_entity_poly.entity_id
_entity_poly.type
_entity_poly.pdbx_seq_one_letter_code
_entity_poly.pdbx_strand_id
1 'polypeptide(L)'
;MDKKKEHADIVVIDEAHLLLSKPDHYNNFYFQNHLQEIINRARVVILVFDQYQVLRMKSLWTLQRLEKITHHYPHQDYFLRHQFRMTASDDLIKWFNDFTTGKLTKLPTDARRNYDFRIYDDEEKMRQEIVKRNAEVGLFRILSTSGYPSILDGGKHYIT
;
A
#
# COMPACT_ATOMS: atom_id res chain seq x y z
N MET A 1 -1.89 28.75 1.18
CA MET A 1 -2.99 28.99 0.21
C MET A 1 -4.06 29.89 0.80
N ASP A 2 -4.69 29.56 1.93
CA ASP A 2 -5.82 30.36 2.47
C ASP A 2 -5.49 31.83 2.79
N LYS A 3 -4.30 32.10 3.35
CA LYS A 3 -3.84 33.48 3.61
C LYS A 3 -3.66 34.31 2.33
N LYS A 4 -3.57 33.68 1.17
CA LYS A 4 -3.42 34.34 -0.14
C LYS A 4 -4.61 34.13 -1.09
N LYS A 5 -5.65 33.38 -0.67
CA LYS A 5 -6.77 32.91 -1.53
C LYS A 5 -6.30 32.28 -2.85
N GLU A 6 -5.17 31.58 -2.82
CA GLU A 6 -4.63 30.88 -3.99
C GLU A 6 -5.30 29.52 -4.12
N HIS A 7 -5.71 29.16 -5.34
CA HIS A 7 -6.23 27.84 -5.71
C HIS A 7 -5.26 27.17 -6.68
N ALA A 8 -5.09 25.86 -6.52
CA ALA A 8 -4.35 25.06 -7.48
C ALA A 8 -5.26 24.74 -8.69
N ASP A 9 -4.71 24.78 -9.90
CA ASP A 9 -5.45 24.34 -11.09
C ASP A 9 -5.64 22.82 -11.08
N ILE A 10 -4.56 22.08 -10.83
CA ILE A 10 -4.55 20.62 -10.85
C ILE A 10 -3.78 20.13 -9.62
N VAL A 11 -4.36 19.19 -8.89
CA VAL A 11 -3.69 18.45 -7.83
C VAL A 11 -3.69 16.96 -8.19
N VAL A 12 -2.52 16.34 -8.12
CA VAL A 12 -2.35 14.89 -8.30
C VAL A 12 -1.93 14.32 -6.95
N ILE A 13 -2.67 13.32 -6.48
CA ILE A 13 -2.39 12.62 -5.23
C ILE A 13 -2.03 11.18 -5.54
N ASP A 14 -0.75 10.86 -5.39
CA ASP A 14 -0.30 9.47 -5.35
C ASP A 14 -0.55 8.88 -3.96
N GLU A 15 -0.81 7.58 -3.90
CA GLU A 15 -1.14 6.84 -2.68
C GLU A 15 -2.20 7.54 -1.81
N ALA A 16 -3.30 7.99 -2.42
CA ALA A 16 -4.38 8.72 -1.76
C ALA A 16 -5.02 7.94 -0.59
N HIS A 17 -4.82 6.62 -0.55
CA HIS A 17 -5.21 5.77 0.58
C HIS A 17 -4.52 6.15 1.90
N LEU A 18 -3.43 6.92 1.86
CA LEU A 18 -2.74 7.44 3.05
C LEU A 18 -3.36 8.72 3.62
N LEU A 19 -4.24 9.40 2.88
CA LEU A 19 -4.88 10.63 3.33
C LEU A 19 -5.60 10.44 4.67
N LEU A 20 -5.65 11.48 5.51
CA LEU A 20 -6.40 11.41 6.76
C LEU A 20 -7.91 11.42 6.47
N SER A 21 -8.60 10.41 7.01
CA SER A 21 -10.06 10.25 6.91
C SER A 21 -10.82 10.84 8.11
N LYS A 22 -10.09 11.42 9.07
CA LYS A 22 -10.58 12.04 10.30
C LYS A 22 -9.58 13.13 10.78
N PRO A 23 -9.97 14.01 11.70
CA PRO A 23 -9.05 14.99 12.29
C PRO A 23 -7.84 14.34 12.98
N ASP A 24 -6.72 15.06 13.01
CA ASP A 24 -5.50 14.65 13.72
C ASP A 24 -4.86 15.85 14.41
N HIS A 25 -5.47 16.26 15.53
CA HIS A 25 -5.06 17.46 16.28
C HIS A 25 -3.63 17.38 16.81
N TYR A 26 -3.11 16.18 17.05
CA TYR A 26 -1.70 16.00 17.47
C TYR A 26 -0.73 16.48 16.38
N ASN A 27 -1.10 16.31 15.11
CA ASN A 27 -0.34 16.76 13.95
C ASN A 27 -0.86 18.10 13.40
N ASN A 28 -1.56 18.89 14.21
CA ASN A 28 -2.14 20.18 13.84
C ASN A 28 -3.13 20.13 12.65
N PHE A 29 -3.78 18.99 12.42
CA PHE A 29 -4.83 18.86 11.41
C PHE A 29 -6.22 18.88 12.07
N TYR A 30 -6.93 20.00 11.91
CA TYR A 30 -8.22 20.27 12.59
C TYR A 30 -9.45 20.12 11.69
N PHE A 31 -9.26 19.82 10.40
CA PHE A 31 -10.38 19.60 9.47
C PHE A 31 -10.86 18.16 9.53
N GLN A 32 -12.02 17.91 8.91
CA GLN A 32 -12.67 16.59 8.97
C GLN A 32 -11.88 15.51 8.22
N ASN A 33 -11.37 15.80 7.03
CA ASN A 33 -10.55 14.87 6.25
C ASN A 33 -9.70 15.63 5.22
N HIS A 34 -8.56 15.06 4.81
CA HIS A 34 -7.66 15.72 3.84
C HIS A 34 -8.30 15.89 2.47
N LEU A 35 -9.04 14.89 1.99
CA LEU A 35 -9.57 14.88 0.63
C LEU A 35 -10.49 16.07 0.37
N GLN A 36 -11.41 16.36 1.29
CA GLN A 36 -12.33 17.49 1.16
C GLN A 36 -11.57 18.83 1.13
N GLU A 37 -10.56 18.99 1.98
CA GLU A 37 -9.77 20.23 2.02
C GLU A 37 -8.96 20.45 0.74
N ILE A 38 -8.50 19.37 0.11
CA ILE A 38 -7.81 19.43 -1.19
C ILE A 38 -8.79 19.80 -2.30
N ILE A 39 -9.96 19.14 -2.36
CA ILE A 39 -11.00 19.46 -3.34
C ILE A 39 -11.43 20.92 -3.23
N ASN A 40 -11.60 21.45 -2.02
CA ASN A 40 -11.97 22.85 -1.78
C ASN A 40 -10.94 23.86 -2.33
N ARG A 41 -9.71 23.43 -2.59
CA ARG A 41 -8.56 24.29 -2.98
C ARG A 41 -8.02 23.98 -4.37
N ALA A 42 -8.64 23.08 -5.11
CA ALA A 42 -8.22 22.65 -6.45
C ALA A 42 -9.36 22.81 -7.47
N ARG A 43 -9.03 23.08 -8.74
CA ARG A 43 -10.03 23.01 -9.83
C ARG A 43 -10.24 21.58 -10.30
N VAL A 44 -9.17 20.81 -10.42
CA VAL A 44 -9.17 19.39 -10.78
C VAL A 44 -8.32 18.60 -9.79
N VAL A 45 -8.82 17.47 -9.33
CA VAL A 45 -8.09 16.54 -8.45
C VAL A 45 -8.03 15.17 -9.11
N ILE A 46 -6.83 14.63 -9.26
CA ILE A 46 -6.57 13.26 -9.75
C ILE A 46 -6.11 12.43 -8.56
N LEU A 47 -6.85 11.35 -8.28
CA LEU A 47 -6.58 10.46 -7.15
C LEU A 47 -6.08 9.10 -7.65
N VAL A 48 -4.93 8.66 -7.15
CA VAL A 48 -4.47 7.27 -7.27
C VAL A 48 -4.77 6.56 -5.96
N PHE A 49 -5.62 5.54 -6.00
CA PHE A 49 -6.14 4.89 -4.80
C PHE A 49 -6.11 3.36 -4.92
N ASP A 50 -5.67 2.70 -3.86
CA ASP A 50 -5.70 1.24 -3.72
C ASP A 50 -6.38 0.90 -2.39
N GLN A 51 -7.59 0.33 -2.47
CA GLN A 51 -8.40 -0.03 -1.31
C GLN A 51 -7.76 -1.12 -0.44
N TYR A 52 -6.87 -1.94 -1.01
CA TYR A 52 -6.24 -3.05 -0.29
C TYR A 52 -5.00 -2.61 0.50
N GLN A 53 -4.53 -1.38 0.31
CA GLN A 53 -3.38 -0.80 1.03
C GLN A 53 -3.77 0.08 2.22
N VAL A 54 -5.01 -0.02 2.68
CA VAL A 54 -5.51 0.76 3.82
C VAL A 54 -5.04 0.13 5.13
N LEU A 55 -3.91 0.61 5.64
CA LEU A 55 -3.20 0.00 6.78
C LEU A 55 -3.56 0.60 8.15
N ARG A 56 -4.07 1.84 8.21
CA ARG A 56 -4.17 2.62 9.46
C ARG A 56 -5.58 3.11 9.73
N MET A 57 -6.01 3.01 10.99
CA MET A 57 -7.33 3.50 11.45
C MET A 57 -7.57 5.00 11.20
N LYS A 58 -6.52 5.83 11.13
CA LYS A 58 -6.67 7.27 10.82
C LYS A 58 -6.88 7.54 9.32
N SER A 59 -6.42 6.64 8.46
CA SER A 59 -6.53 6.72 6.99
C SER A 59 -7.47 5.62 6.48
N LEU A 60 -8.57 5.37 7.22
CA LEU A 60 -9.52 4.31 6.88
C LEU A 60 -10.40 4.75 5.70
N TRP A 61 -9.93 4.55 4.48
CA TRP A 61 -10.71 4.83 3.29
C TRP A 61 -11.33 3.55 2.75
N THR A 62 -12.65 3.55 2.59
CA THR A 62 -13.33 2.55 1.75
C THR A 62 -13.78 3.23 0.48
N LEU A 63 -14.04 2.44 -0.57
CA LEU A 63 -14.60 2.97 -1.80
C LEU A 63 -15.88 3.78 -1.53
N GLN A 64 -16.79 3.27 -0.69
CA GLN A 64 -18.02 3.98 -0.34
C GLN A 64 -17.77 5.29 0.41
N ARG A 65 -16.71 5.39 1.24
CA ARG A 65 -16.36 6.65 1.91
C ARG A 65 -15.79 7.66 0.92
N LEU A 66 -15.01 7.20 -0.05
CA LEU A 66 -14.45 8.04 -1.11
C LEU A 66 -15.57 8.58 -2.01
N GLU A 67 -16.46 7.70 -2.49
CA GLU A 67 -17.59 8.02 -3.36
C GLU A 67 -18.54 9.03 -2.71
N LYS A 68 -18.80 8.89 -1.40
CA LYS A 68 -19.58 9.89 -0.62
C LYS A 68 -18.98 11.29 -0.60
N ILE A 69 -17.72 11.47 -1.01
CA ILE A 69 -17.10 12.80 -1.14
C ILE A 69 -17.00 13.16 -2.63
N THR A 70 -16.42 12.28 -3.44
CA THR A 70 -16.09 12.57 -4.84
C THR A 70 -17.32 12.69 -5.74
N HIS A 71 -18.37 11.90 -5.49
CA HIS A 71 -19.55 11.86 -6.35
C HIS A 71 -20.47 13.08 -6.21
N HIS A 72 -20.22 13.95 -5.23
CA HIS A 72 -20.86 15.26 -5.13
C HIS A 72 -20.36 16.26 -6.19
N TYR A 73 -19.29 15.92 -6.90
CA TYR A 73 -18.68 16.74 -7.94
C TYR A 73 -18.71 16.00 -9.29
N PRO A 74 -18.56 16.72 -10.42
CA PRO A 74 -18.27 16.07 -11.70
C PRO A 74 -16.99 15.22 -11.57
N HIS A 75 -17.11 13.92 -11.81
CA HIS A 75 -16.02 12.96 -11.61
C HIS A 75 -16.00 11.92 -12.72
N GLN A 76 -14.87 11.22 -12.84
CA GLN A 76 -14.69 10.04 -13.67
C GLN A 76 -13.81 9.04 -12.92
N ASP A 77 -14.20 7.78 -12.94
CA ASP A 77 -13.44 6.69 -12.33
C ASP A 77 -12.78 5.83 -13.40
N TYR A 78 -11.54 5.43 -13.15
CA TYR A 78 -10.79 4.54 -14.03
C TYR A 78 -10.04 3.48 -13.22
N PHE A 79 -10.22 2.22 -13.60
CA PHE A 79 -9.64 1.08 -12.89
C PHE A 79 -8.52 0.45 -13.70
N LEU A 80 -7.30 0.49 -13.16
CA LEU A 80 -6.16 -0.22 -13.72
C LEU A 80 -6.27 -1.71 -13.38
N ARG A 81 -6.27 -2.56 -14.41
CA ARG A 81 -6.43 -4.02 -14.27
C ARG A 81 -5.13 -4.80 -14.49
N HIS A 82 -4.12 -4.16 -15.07
CA HIS A 82 -2.85 -4.78 -15.41
C HIS A 82 -1.76 -4.32 -14.45
N GLN A 83 -1.07 -5.27 -13.82
CA GLN A 83 0.08 -5.02 -12.95
C GLN A 83 1.38 -5.25 -13.71
N PHE A 84 2.36 -4.36 -13.53
CA PHE A 84 3.67 -4.44 -14.20
C PHE A 84 4.83 -4.70 -13.23
N ARG A 85 4.58 -4.74 -11.91
CA ARG A 85 5.63 -4.83 -10.88
C ARG A 85 6.25 -6.22 -10.80
N MET A 86 5.50 -7.26 -11.12
CA MET A 86 5.92 -8.65 -10.96
C MET A 86 5.84 -9.38 -12.30
N THR A 87 6.92 -10.05 -12.68
CA THR A 87 6.96 -10.97 -13.81
C THR A 87 6.43 -12.35 -13.42
N ALA A 88 5.29 -12.38 -12.73
CA ALA A 88 4.60 -13.58 -12.29
C ALA A 88 3.57 -14.03 -13.34
N SER A 89 3.24 -15.32 -13.36
CA SER A 89 2.15 -15.84 -14.20
C SER A 89 0.79 -15.37 -13.69
N ASP A 90 -0.21 -15.35 -14.58
CA ASP A 90 -1.59 -15.01 -14.21
C ASP A 90 -2.14 -15.95 -13.13
N ASP A 91 -1.75 -17.23 -13.16
CA ASP A 91 -2.12 -18.22 -12.15
C ASP A 91 -1.53 -17.88 -10.78
N LEU A 92 -0.28 -17.40 -10.72
CA LEU A 92 0.35 -16.97 -9.48
C LEU A 92 -0.27 -15.67 -8.94
N ILE A 93 -0.55 -14.70 -9.81
CA ILE A 93 -1.28 -13.49 -9.42
C ILE A 93 -2.68 -13.84 -8.90
N LYS A 94 -3.39 -14.77 -9.57
CA LYS A 94 -4.68 -15.25 -9.11
C LYS A 94 -4.56 -15.93 -7.74
N TRP A 95 -3.53 -16.76 -7.54
CA TRP A 95 -3.28 -17.41 -6.26
C TRP A 95 -3.09 -16.39 -5.13
N PHE A 96 -2.34 -15.30 -5.35
CA PHE A 96 -2.21 -14.21 -4.38
C PHE A 96 -3.55 -13.56 -4.06
N ASN A 97 -4.38 -13.27 -5.07
CA ASN A 97 -5.70 -12.66 -4.88
C ASN A 97 -6.69 -13.58 -4.11
N ASP A 98 -6.70 -14.88 -4.42
CA ASP A 98 -7.49 -15.86 -3.67
C ASP A 98 -6.97 -15.92 -2.20
N PHE A 99 -5.66 -15.92 -1.99
CA PHE A 99 -5.06 -15.98 -0.65
C PHE A 99 -5.39 -14.74 0.21
N THR A 100 -5.24 -13.53 -0.34
CA THR A 100 -5.55 -12.27 0.38
C THR A 100 -7.04 -12.10 0.70
N THR A 101 -7.92 -12.84 0.02
CA THR A 101 -9.35 -12.90 0.30
C THR A 101 -9.75 -14.05 1.23
N GLY A 102 -8.77 -14.73 1.84
CA GLY A 102 -8.97 -15.79 2.82
C GLY A 102 -9.19 -17.19 2.23
N LYS A 103 -8.95 -17.37 0.93
CA LYS A 103 -9.11 -18.65 0.23
C LYS A 103 -7.76 -19.27 -0.11
N LEU A 104 -7.38 -20.31 0.62
CA LEU A 104 -6.17 -21.07 0.33
C LEU A 104 -6.44 -22.10 -0.78
N THR A 105 -5.75 -21.95 -1.91
CA THR A 105 -5.77 -22.92 -3.02
C THR A 105 -4.39 -23.54 -3.21
N LYS A 106 -4.28 -24.59 -4.04
CA LYS A 106 -2.99 -25.21 -4.35
C LYS A 106 -2.08 -24.20 -5.05
N LEU A 107 -0.79 -24.21 -4.71
CA LEU A 107 0.19 -23.37 -5.40
C LEU A 107 0.23 -23.72 -6.89
N PRO A 108 0.32 -22.72 -7.78
CA PRO A 108 0.58 -22.95 -9.19
C PRO A 108 1.92 -23.67 -9.40
N THR A 109 1.95 -24.60 -10.34
CA THR A 109 3.17 -25.38 -10.65
C THR A 109 4.29 -24.53 -11.24
N ASP A 110 3.94 -23.36 -11.79
CA ASP A 110 4.83 -22.39 -12.41
C ASP A 110 5.18 -21.22 -11.48
N ALA A 111 4.89 -21.32 -10.17
CA ALA A 111 5.13 -20.27 -9.19
C ALA A 111 6.60 -19.79 -9.09
N ARG A 112 7.53 -20.51 -9.73
CA ARG A 112 8.96 -20.19 -9.76
C ARG A 112 9.47 -19.76 -11.14
N ARG A 113 8.59 -19.69 -12.15
CA ARG A 113 8.93 -19.32 -13.52
C ARG A 113 8.87 -17.80 -13.64
N ASN A 114 9.98 -17.16 -14.00
CA ASN A 114 10.13 -15.71 -14.17
C ASN A 114 9.88 -14.85 -12.90
N TYR A 115 9.29 -15.44 -11.86
CA TYR A 115 9.15 -14.90 -10.52
C TYR A 115 9.42 -16.05 -9.53
N ASP A 116 10.43 -15.95 -8.66
CA ASP A 116 10.81 -17.06 -7.76
C ASP A 116 10.05 -16.98 -6.43
N PHE A 117 8.76 -17.31 -6.46
CA PHE A 117 7.94 -17.38 -5.25
C PHE A 117 8.18 -18.69 -4.48
N ARG A 118 8.41 -18.57 -3.17
CA ARG A 118 8.69 -19.70 -2.27
C ARG A 118 7.98 -19.49 -0.94
N ILE A 119 7.57 -20.61 -0.33
CA ILE A 119 7.02 -20.65 1.03
C ILE A 119 7.99 -21.47 1.89
N TYR A 120 8.28 -20.96 3.08
CA TYR A 120 9.14 -21.61 4.05
C TYR A 120 8.33 -21.84 5.33
N ASP A 121 8.56 -22.98 5.98
CA ASP A 121 8.04 -23.34 7.30
C ASP A 121 9.02 -23.00 8.44
N ASP A 122 10.21 -22.51 8.08
CA ASP A 122 11.33 -22.18 8.94
C ASP A 122 11.93 -20.83 8.50
N GLU A 123 11.83 -19.83 9.37
CA GLU A 123 12.29 -18.47 9.10
C GLU A 123 13.81 -18.35 8.93
N GLU A 124 14.60 -19.19 9.61
CA GLU A 124 16.06 -19.15 9.54
C GLU A 124 16.53 -19.73 8.20
N LYS A 125 15.87 -20.78 7.69
CA LYS A 125 16.11 -21.27 6.32
C LYS A 125 15.79 -20.20 5.28
N MET A 126 14.70 -19.46 5.43
CA MET A 126 14.37 -18.35 4.54
C MET A 126 15.47 -17.28 4.58
N ARG A 127 15.89 -16.86 5.78
CA ARG A 127 16.92 -15.83 5.97
C ARG A 127 18.25 -16.24 5.32
N GLN A 128 18.70 -17.47 5.55
CA GLN A 128 19.95 -18.00 4.98
C GLN A 128 19.94 -17.98 3.44
N GLU A 129 18.83 -18.39 2.81
CA GLU A 129 18.67 -18.34 1.35
C GLU A 129 18.72 -16.91 0.81
N ILE A 130 18.09 -15.96 1.52
CA ILE A 130 18.10 -14.53 1.13
C ILE A 130 19.51 -13.96 1.27
N VAL A 131 20.22 -14.24 2.37
CA VAL A 131 21.60 -13.77 2.60
C VAL A 131 22.54 -14.33 1.54
N LYS A 132 22.43 -15.62 1.22
CA LYS A 132 23.22 -16.26 0.17
C LYS A 132 23.02 -15.56 -1.17
N ARG A 133 21.77 -15.33 -1.57
CA ARG A 133 21.47 -14.63 -2.82
C ARG A 133 21.86 -13.15 -2.80
N ASN A 134 21.81 -12.52 -1.64
CA ASN A 134 22.30 -11.16 -1.48
C ASN A 134 23.81 -11.09 -1.72
N ALA A 135 24.59 -12.09 -1.29
CA ALA A 135 26.02 -12.14 -1.56
C ALA A 135 26.32 -12.30 -3.07
N GLU A 136 25.40 -12.87 -3.85
CA GLU A 136 25.56 -13.07 -5.30
C GLU A 136 25.32 -11.77 -6.10
N VAL A 137 24.32 -10.95 -5.74
CA VAL A 137 23.91 -9.78 -6.56
C VAL A 137 23.62 -8.48 -5.79
N GLY A 138 23.64 -8.49 -4.45
CA GLY A 138 23.52 -7.28 -3.60
C GLY A 138 22.14 -6.62 -3.49
N LEU A 139 21.13 -7.11 -4.19
CA LEU A 139 19.79 -6.50 -4.30
C LEU A 139 18.73 -7.12 -3.41
N PHE A 140 19.09 -8.11 -2.59
CA PHE A 140 18.13 -8.82 -1.76
C PHE A 140 17.92 -8.08 -0.43
N ARG A 141 16.67 -7.94 -0.01
CA ARG A 141 16.27 -7.27 1.24
C ARG A 141 15.23 -8.13 1.95
N ILE A 142 15.30 -8.16 3.29
CA ILE A 142 14.28 -8.77 4.13
C ILE A 142 13.41 -7.65 4.68
N LEU A 143 12.10 -7.78 4.51
CA LEU A 143 11.10 -6.91 5.13
C LEU A 143 10.33 -7.75 6.14
N SER A 144 10.12 -7.21 7.34
CA SER A 144 9.27 -7.83 8.35
C SER A 144 8.14 -6.88 8.74
N THR A 145 6.99 -7.45 9.07
CA THR A 145 5.89 -6.74 9.73
C THR A 145 5.92 -7.04 11.23
N SER A 146 5.09 -6.37 12.02
CA SER A 146 4.96 -6.60 13.46
C SER A 146 4.60 -8.08 13.71
N GLY A 147 5.56 -8.85 14.19
CA GLY A 147 5.48 -10.30 14.27
C GLY A 147 6.82 -10.96 14.62
N TYR A 148 7.94 -10.26 14.39
CA TYR A 148 9.21 -10.63 15.01
C TYR A 148 9.18 -10.31 16.52
N PRO A 149 9.63 -11.23 17.39
CA PRO A 149 9.86 -10.92 18.79
C PRO A 149 10.80 -9.73 18.89
N SER A 150 10.28 -8.58 19.33
CA SER A 150 11.12 -7.42 19.63
C SER A 150 11.75 -7.67 20.99
N ILE A 151 13.06 -7.92 20.99
CA ILE A 151 13.85 -7.92 22.22
C ILE A 151 14.04 -6.44 22.57
N LEU A 152 13.06 -5.81 23.22
CA LEU A 152 13.10 -4.39 23.55
C LEU A 152 14.11 -4.11 24.68
N ASP A 153 15.41 -4.14 24.38
CA ASP A 153 16.50 -3.75 25.29
C ASP A 153 17.18 -2.44 24.85
N GLY A 154 16.45 -1.55 24.18
CA GLY A 154 16.92 -0.20 23.85
C GLY A 154 18.11 -0.11 22.87
N GLY A 155 18.53 -1.24 22.30
CA GLY A 155 19.55 -1.32 21.26
C GLY A 155 19.01 -1.12 19.85
N LYS A 156 19.88 -0.82 18.88
CA LYS A 156 19.52 -0.93 17.45
C LYS A 156 19.45 -2.41 17.09
N HIS A 157 18.24 -2.95 16.95
CA HIS A 157 18.02 -4.32 16.50
C HIS A 157 17.96 -4.35 14.98
N TYR A 158 19.06 -4.76 14.36
CA TYR A 158 19.04 -5.15 12.96
C TYR A 158 18.56 -6.60 12.89
N ILE A 159 17.70 -6.91 11.93
CA ILE A 159 17.47 -8.30 11.51
C ILE A 159 18.75 -8.71 10.77
N THR A 160 19.72 -9.23 11.50
CA THR A 160 20.94 -9.83 10.93
C THR A 160 20.66 -11.22 10.41
#